data_AF-A0A5F2BDV8-F1
#
_entry.id   AF-A0A5F2BDV8-F1
#
_cell.length_a   1.000
_cell.length_b   1.000
_cell.length_c   1.000
_cell.angle_alpha   90.00
_cell.angle_beta   90.00
_cell.angle_gamma   90.00
#
_symmetry.space_group_name_H-M   'P 1'
#
loop_
_entity.id
_entity.type
_entity.pdbx_description
1 polymer ?
#
loop_
_entity_poly.entity_id
_entity_poly.type
_entity_poly.pdbx_seq_one_letter_code
_entity_poly.pdbx_strand_id
1 'polypeptide(L)'
;MKPAVPNHSSVHNHGPVFSETRNATEEFSFHPTLISWLKDPLELTGKEVLKLTEIGCTDNSCPVIETCLEVFASKQDNEPKKMIRFGRAKHLISKMDLAFSLKKQGIIH
;
A
#
# COMPACT_ATOMS: atom_id res chain seq x y z
N MET A 1 12.68 17.54 39.19
CA MET A 1 11.93 17.91 37.97
C MET A 1 11.53 16.63 37.26
N LYS A 2 10.24 16.37 37.08
CA LYS A 2 9.77 15.24 36.25
C LYS A 2 9.85 15.69 34.78
N PRO A 3 10.41 14.91 33.85
CA PRO A 3 10.35 15.27 32.44
C PRO A 3 8.88 15.30 32.02
N ALA A 4 8.44 16.43 31.48
CA ALA A 4 7.16 16.52 30.79
C ALA A 4 7.25 15.58 29.58
N VAL A 5 6.59 14.43 29.68
CA VAL A 5 6.37 13.57 28.51
C VAL A 5 5.56 14.42 27.54
N PRO A 6 6.07 14.75 26.34
CA PRO A 6 5.27 15.49 25.38
C PRO A 6 4.14 14.56 24.97
N ASN A 7 2.94 14.85 25.46
CA ASN A 7 1.71 14.17 25.08
C ASN A 7 1.32 14.67 23.68
N HIS A 8 2.13 14.37 22.66
CA HIS A 8 1.79 14.67 21.27
C HIS A 8 0.90 13.55 20.72
N SER A 9 -0.28 13.38 21.32
CA SER A 9 -1.37 12.67 20.68
C SER A 9 -1.95 13.58 19.59
N SER A 10 -1.51 13.35 18.35
CA SER A 10 -2.19 13.74 17.11
C SER A 10 -2.25 15.25 16.78
N VAL A 11 -1.15 15.81 16.27
CA VAL A 11 -1.15 17.16 15.64
C VAL A 11 -1.45 17.09 14.13
N HIS A 12 -1.53 15.87 13.58
CA HIS A 12 -1.55 15.64 12.16
C HIS A 12 -2.64 14.64 11.77
N ASN A 13 -3.41 14.97 10.74
CA ASN A 13 -4.35 14.04 10.15
C ASN A 13 -3.56 13.10 9.22
N HIS A 14 -3.54 11.82 9.58
CA HIS A 14 -3.03 10.77 8.72
C HIS A 14 -4.20 10.12 8.01
N GLY A 15 -4.17 10.16 6.68
CA GLY A 15 -5.28 9.64 5.88
C GLY A 15 -4.87 9.41 4.43
N PRO A 16 -5.81 8.94 3.60
CA PRO A 16 -5.58 8.76 2.18
C PRO A 16 -5.20 10.09 1.52
N VAL A 17 -3.97 10.17 0.99
CA VAL A 17 -3.51 11.31 0.19
C VAL A 17 -3.52 11.00 -1.30
N PHE A 18 -3.59 9.72 -1.65
CA PHE A 18 -3.73 9.25 -3.03
C PHE A 18 -4.48 7.91 -3.06
N SER A 19 -5.28 7.68 -4.10
CA SER A 19 -5.82 6.36 -4.41
C SER A 19 -5.95 6.16 -5.91
N GLU A 20 -5.58 4.97 -6.38
CA GLU A 20 -5.77 4.54 -7.77
C GLU A 20 -6.25 3.08 -7.78
N THR A 21 -7.21 2.79 -8.66
CA THR A 21 -7.75 1.44 -8.84
C THR A 21 -7.51 0.98 -10.27
N ARG A 22 -6.98 -0.24 -10.43
CA ARG A 22 -6.67 -0.85 -11.73
C ARG A 22 -7.13 -2.30 -11.77
N ASN A 23 -7.35 -2.82 -12.98
CA ASN A 23 -7.50 -4.26 -13.16
C ASN A 23 -6.12 -4.92 -13.09
N ALA A 24 -6.05 -6.20 -12.74
CA ALA A 24 -4.81 -6.98 -12.69
C ALA A 24 -4.07 -7.14 -14.04
N THR A 25 -4.62 -6.59 -15.12
CA THR A 25 -4.01 -6.54 -16.45
C THR A 25 -3.33 -5.20 -16.76
N GLU A 26 -3.50 -4.18 -15.91
CA GLU A 26 -3.07 -2.80 -16.17
C GLU A 26 -2.12 -2.32 -15.07
N GLU A 27 -0.98 -1.74 -15.46
CA GLU A 27 -0.04 -1.15 -14.50
C GLU A 27 -0.58 0.16 -13.91
N PHE A 28 -0.05 0.54 -12.75
CA PHE A 28 -0.39 1.81 -12.11
C PHE A 28 0.28 2.99 -12.81
N SER A 29 -0.39 4.14 -12.82
CA SER A 29 0.12 5.35 -13.50
C SER A 29 1.48 5.83 -12.99
N PHE A 30 1.80 5.55 -11.72
CA PHE A 30 3.03 5.96 -11.05
C PHE A 30 4.09 4.86 -10.98
N HIS A 31 3.78 3.62 -11.37
CA HIS A 31 4.71 2.50 -11.26
C HIS A 31 4.57 1.53 -12.45
N PRO A 32 5.58 1.46 -13.34
CA PRO A 32 5.45 0.80 -14.64
C PRO A 32 5.41 -0.73 -14.58
N THR A 33 5.78 -1.35 -13.44
CA THR A 33 5.92 -2.81 -13.33
C THR A 33 5.38 -3.40 -12.02
N LEU A 34 4.55 -2.67 -11.27
CA LEU A 34 4.13 -3.11 -9.94
C LEU A 34 3.21 -4.34 -10.03
N ILE A 35 2.22 -4.29 -10.91
CA ILE A 35 1.30 -5.40 -11.13
C ILE A 35 2.06 -6.60 -11.69
N SER A 36 2.96 -6.39 -12.63
CA SER A 36 3.82 -7.45 -13.18
C SER A 36 4.62 -8.18 -12.11
N TRP A 37 5.12 -7.50 -11.08
CA TRP A 37 5.81 -8.18 -9.97
C TRP A 37 4.87 -8.91 -9.00
N LEU A 38 3.60 -8.51 -8.95
CA LEU A 38 2.58 -9.06 -8.07
C LEU A 38 1.82 -10.23 -8.68
N LYS A 39 1.90 -10.43 -9.99
CA LYS A 39 1.19 -11.51 -10.71
C LYS A 39 1.45 -12.88 -10.10
N ASP A 40 2.72 -13.29 -10.04
CA ASP A 40 3.05 -14.62 -9.52
C ASP A 40 2.81 -14.72 -8.00
N PRO A 41 3.29 -13.78 -7.15
CA PRO A 41 3.11 -13.91 -5.70
C PRO A 41 1.65 -13.86 -5.23
N LEU A 42 0.76 -13.25 -6.00
CA LEU A 42 -0.67 -13.15 -5.66
C LEU A 42 -1.56 -14.05 -6.50
N GLU A 43 -0.99 -14.83 -7.42
CA GLU A 43 -1.71 -15.71 -8.33
C GLU A 43 -2.79 -14.95 -9.12
N LEU A 44 -2.46 -13.74 -9.58
CA LEU A 44 -3.43 -12.88 -10.28
C LEU A 44 -3.81 -13.49 -11.63
N THR A 45 -5.12 -13.66 -11.85
CA THR A 45 -5.68 -14.25 -13.07
C THR A 45 -6.09 -13.20 -14.11
N GLY A 46 -6.03 -11.92 -13.76
CA GLY A 46 -6.43 -10.79 -14.62
C GLY A 46 -7.86 -10.30 -14.40
N LYS A 47 -8.65 -11.01 -13.60
CA LYS A 47 -10.04 -10.63 -13.25
C LYS A 47 -10.11 -9.75 -12.00
N GLU A 48 -9.05 -9.80 -11.21
CA GLU A 48 -8.94 -9.11 -9.94
C GLU A 48 -8.85 -7.60 -10.15
N VAL A 49 -9.34 -6.87 -9.15
CA VAL A 49 -9.25 -5.42 -9.09
C VAL A 49 -8.29 -5.07 -7.95
N LEU A 50 -7.31 -4.24 -8.25
CA LEU A 50 -6.33 -3.79 -7.28
C LEU A 50 -6.54 -2.30 -7.01
N LYS A 51 -6.76 -1.97 -5.74
CA LYS A 51 -6.84 -0.60 -5.26
C LYS A 51 -5.61 -0.30 -4.43
N LEU A 52 -4.85 0.70 -4.84
CA LEU A 52 -3.71 1.20 -4.09
C LEU A 52 -4.10 2.51 -3.42
N THR A 53 -3.77 2.64 -2.14
CA THR A 53 -4.03 3.83 -1.33
C THR A 53 -2.74 4.24 -0.63
N GLU A 54 -2.28 5.46 -0.87
CA GLU A 54 -1.18 6.05 -0.11
C GLU A 54 -1.76 6.77 1.10
N ILE A 55 -1.34 6.35 2.28
CA ILE A 55 -1.62 7.01 3.55
C ILE A 55 -0.44 7.91 3.88
N GLY A 56 -0.73 9.18 4.05
CA GLY A 56 0.28 10.19 4.37
C GLY A 56 -0.28 11.26 5.27
N CYS A 57 0.52 12.29 5.46
CA CYS A 57 0.13 13.53 6.10
C CYS A 57 0.21 14.69 5.12
N THR A 58 -0.60 15.72 5.33
CA THR A 58 -0.44 17.01 4.64
C THR A 58 0.74 17.82 5.17
N ASP A 59 1.31 17.45 6.32
CA ASP A 59 2.56 18.02 6.82
C ASP A 59 3.76 17.24 6.25
N ASN A 60 4.58 17.94 5.45
CA ASN A 60 5.78 17.40 4.82
C ASN A 60 6.86 16.93 5.82
N SER A 61 6.77 17.36 7.08
CA SER A 61 7.68 16.97 8.16
C SER A 61 7.27 15.65 8.82
N CYS A 62 6.06 15.15 8.53
CA CYS A 62 5.57 13.92 9.11
C CYS A 62 6.20 12.70 8.40
N PRO A 63 6.90 11.81 9.13
CA PRO A 63 7.56 10.65 8.54
C PRO A 63 6.58 9.53 8.17
N VAL A 64 5.29 9.68 8.49
CA VAL A 64 4.27 8.66 8.23
C VAL A 64 3.94 8.64 6.75
N ILE A 65 4.49 7.63 6.06
CA ILE A 65 4.13 7.30 4.70
C ILE A 65 3.97 5.79 4.59
N GLU A 66 2.76 5.36 4.29
CA GLU A 66 2.41 3.96 4.07
C GLU A 66 1.64 3.85 2.76
N THR A 67 1.89 2.80 1.99
CA THR A 67 1.05 2.45 0.84
C THR A 67 0.37 1.13 1.12
N CYS A 68 -0.95 1.09 0.94
CA CYS A 68 -1.78 -0.11 1.08
C CYS A 68 -2.26 -0.54 -0.30
N LEU A 69 -2.07 -1.81 -0.63
CA LEU A 69 -2.60 -2.44 -1.83
C LEU A 69 -3.67 -3.45 -1.42
N GLU A 70 -4.90 -3.19 -1.82
CA GLU A 70 -6.08 -4.00 -1.59
C GLU A 70 -6.41 -4.78 -2.87
N VAL A 71 -6.63 -6.09 -2.75
CA VAL A 71 -6.89 -6.98 -3.89
C VAL A 71 -8.29 -7.57 -3.75
N PHE A 72 -9.14 -7.26 -4.71
CA PHE A 72 -10.53 -7.72 -4.78
C PHE A 72 -10.64 -8.77 -5.89
N ALA A 73 -11.51 -9.77 -5.71
CA ALA A 73 -11.68 -10.80 -6.74
C ALA A 73 -12.35 -10.24 -8.01
N SER A 74 -13.20 -9.24 -7.82
CA SER A 74 -14.01 -8.59 -8.84
C SER A 74 -14.44 -7.19 -8.37
N LYS A 75 -14.99 -6.39 -9.28
CA LYS A 75 -15.51 -5.04 -8.98
C LYS A 75 -16.72 -5.00 -8.05
N GLN A 76 -17.41 -6.14 -7.87
CA GLN A 76 -18.63 -6.23 -7.07
C GLN A 76 -18.36 -6.65 -5.62
N ASP A 77 -17.12 -7.01 -5.30
CA ASP A 77 -16.74 -7.38 -3.94
C ASP A 77 -16.65 -6.14 -3.06
N ASN A 78 -17.28 -6.21 -1.88
CA ASN A 78 -17.24 -5.12 -0.89
C ASN A 78 -16.01 -5.18 0.02
N GLU A 79 -15.31 -6.32 0.04
CA GLU A 79 -14.15 -6.54 0.92
C GLU A 79 -12.96 -7.11 0.13
N PRO A 80 -11.73 -6.68 0.44
CA PRO A 80 -10.55 -7.19 -0.23
C PRO A 80 -10.22 -8.61 0.26
N LYS A 81 -9.86 -9.49 -0.68
CA LYS A 81 -9.37 -10.84 -0.38
C LYS A 81 -7.97 -10.84 0.24
N LYS A 82 -7.13 -9.90 -0.17
CA LYS A 82 -5.76 -9.72 0.34
C LYS A 82 -5.47 -8.23 0.47
N MET A 83 -4.72 -7.88 1.49
CA MET A 83 -4.18 -6.54 1.68
C MET A 83 -2.67 -6.63 1.91
N ILE A 84 -1.90 -5.83 1.18
CA ILE A 84 -0.45 -5.72 1.34
C ILE A 84 -0.12 -4.31 1.77
N ARG A 85 0.65 -4.18 2.86
CA ARG A 85 1.14 -2.89 3.34
C ARG A 85 2.63 -2.70 3.03
N PHE A 86 2.97 -1.52 2.54
CA PHE A 86 4.33 -1.07 2.25
C PHE A 86 4.64 0.14 3.13
N GLY A 87 5.73 0.10 3.90
CA GLY A 87 6.19 1.24 4.70
C GLY A 87 6.92 2.31 3.87
N ARG A 88 6.42 2.61 2.67
CA ARG A 88 7.02 3.50 1.67
C ARG A 88 5.94 4.24 0.90
N ALA A 89 6.31 5.39 0.34
CA ALA A 89 5.51 6.12 -0.65
C ALA A 89 5.34 5.29 -1.93
N LYS A 90 4.22 5.47 -2.63
CA LYS A 90 3.83 4.67 -3.81
C LYS A 90 4.89 4.66 -4.92
N HIS A 91 5.58 5.78 -5.11
CA HIS A 91 6.59 5.99 -6.14
C HIS A 91 7.99 5.48 -5.74
N LEU A 92 8.17 5.11 -4.47
CA LEU A 92 9.43 4.61 -3.91
C LEU A 92 9.39 3.10 -3.67
N ILE A 93 8.30 2.42 -3.98
CA ILE A 93 8.19 0.96 -3.82
C ILE A 93 9.16 0.31 -4.80
N SER A 94 10.22 -0.31 -4.29
CA SER A 94 11.11 -1.13 -5.10
C SER A 94 10.67 -2.61 -5.10
N LYS A 95 11.25 -3.40 -6.02
CA LYS A 95 11.06 -4.86 -6.03
C LYS A 95 11.52 -5.51 -4.71
N MET A 96 12.52 -4.94 -4.05
CA MET A 96 12.99 -5.42 -2.74
C MET A 96 12.00 -5.10 -1.63
N ASP A 97 11.45 -3.88 -1.61
CA ASP A 97 10.41 -3.52 -0.63
C ASP A 97 9.19 -4.43 -0.79
N LEU A 98 8.82 -4.75 -2.03
CA LEU A 98 7.76 -5.71 -2.32
C LEU A 98 8.07 -7.09 -1.76
N ALA A 99 9.21 -7.70 -2.12
CA ALA A 99 9.57 -9.02 -1.62
C ALA A 99 9.61 -9.06 -0.08
N PHE A 100 10.16 -8.02 0.55
CA PHE A 100 10.18 -7.90 2.00
C PHE A 100 8.78 -7.79 2.60
N SER A 101 7.92 -6.93 2.06
CA SER A 101 6.53 -6.78 2.53
C SER A 101 5.74 -8.07 2.39
N LEU A 102 5.85 -8.78 1.26
CA LEU A 102 5.16 -10.05 1.01
C LEU A 102 5.64 -11.13 1.99
N LYS A 103 6.95 -11.25 2.20
CA LYS A 103 7.54 -12.21 3.14
C LYS A 103 7.14 -11.90 4.59
N LYS A 104 7.20 -10.64 5.00
CA LYS A 104 6.79 -10.18 6.34
C LYS A 104 5.31 -10.47 6.63
N GLN A 105 4.47 -10.42 5.59
CA GLN A 105 3.04 -10.70 5.69
C GLN A 105 2.68 -12.17 5.44
N GLY A 106 3.67 -13.06 5.28
CA GLY A 106 3.45 -14.50 5.10
C GLY A 106 2.81 -14.89 3.77
N ILE A 107 2.87 -14.01 2.77
CA ILE A 107 2.32 -14.27 1.42
C ILE A 107 3.27 -15.15 0.61
N ILE A 108 4.57 -14.93 0.80
CA ILE A 108 5.64 -15.74 0.20
C ILE A 108 6.60 -16.21 1.30
N HIS A 109 7.31 -17.32 1.06
CA HIS A 109 8.22 -17.96 2.02
C HIS A 109 9.69 -17.74 1.65
#